data_AF-A0A9E3RV78-F1
#
_entry.id   AF-A0A9E3RV78-F1
#
_cell.length_a   1.000
_cell.length_b   1.000
_cell.length_c   1.000
_cell.angle_alpha   90.00
_cell.angle_beta   90.00
_cell.angle_gamma   90.00
#
_symmetry.space_group_name_H-M   'P 1'
#
loop_
_entity.id
_entity.type
_entity.pdbx_description
1 polymer ?
#
loop_
_entity_poly.entity_id
_entity_poly.type
_entity_poly.pdbx_seq_one_letter_code
_entity_poly.pdbx_strand_id
1 'polypeptide(L)'
;MRSGVRVAAAWVVITGVATILTGRAIFNLPQPTPYETNNDANMTSAMAWFELADNPAEIIDVLGPPDDKGLERRSMLDDIDHMDYAFLICYSLYNAALIVFVRHLSTYRFNDLLKLTTFLVLGLLLALGMAVGDWIENGHLLEFTKAKTIGDISIDAFNDLWYWTRVKWGSIAGVCLMLSIAYVAYFRRIPTLLLSVLYAVAGISIFLAISIPDARWLIQGYGMNSLIAAWLLSLLHATSVLLFGVRPPLGPLPMVPPESISTE
;
A
#
# COMPACT_ATOMS: atom_id res chain seq x y z
N MET A 1 -3.36 24.79 16.01
CA MET A 1 -2.67 23.48 15.89
C MET A 1 -3.58 22.27 16.17
N ARG A 2 -4.32 22.20 17.28
CA ARG A 2 -5.24 21.07 17.57
C ARG A 2 -6.31 20.83 16.48
N SER A 3 -6.74 21.90 15.79
CA SER A 3 -7.67 21.81 14.66
C SER A 3 -7.08 21.05 13.47
N GLY A 4 -5.82 21.28 13.11
CA GLY A 4 -5.18 20.67 11.94
C GLY A 4 -5.07 19.15 12.03
N VAL A 5 -4.74 18.61 13.21
CA VAL A 5 -4.65 17.15 13.40
C VAL A 5 -6.01 16.48 13.25
N ARG A 6 -7.07 17.10 13.78
CA ARG A 6 -8.43 16.55 13.66
C ARG A 6 -8.93 16.58 12.22
N VAL A 7 -8.64 17.65 11.49
CA VAL A 7 -8.96 17.74 10.06
C VAL A 7 -8.21 16.64 9.28
N ALA A 8 -6.91 16.47 9.53
CA ALA A 8 -6.15 15.39 8.90
C ALA A 8 -6.68 14.00 9.28
N ALA A 9 -7.04 13.78 10.54
CA ALA A 9 -7.66 12.54 10.99
C ALA A 9 -9.01 12.28 10.29
N ALA A 10 -9.84 13.31 10.10
CA ALA A 10 -11.09 13.19 9.36
C ALA A 10 -10.87 12.76 7.91
N TRP A 11 -9.87 13.33 7.23
CA TRP A 11 -9.48 12.88 5.90
C TRP A 11 -9.07 11.41 5.87
N VAL A 12 -8.20 10.98 6.79
CA VAL A 12 -7.81 9.57 6.94
C VAL A 12 -9.04 8.67 7.12
N VAL A 13 -10.01 9.09 7.95
CA VAL A 13 -11.25 8.33 8.15
C VAL A 13 -12.07 8.22 6.88
N ILE A 14 -12.32 9.33 6.19
CA ILE A 14 -13.14 9.38 4.97
C ILE A 14 -12.50 8.52 3.88
N THR A 15 -11.22 8.76 3.56
CA THR A 15 -10.51 8.04 2.49
C THR A 15 -10.26 6.58 2.88
N GLY A 16 -10.02 6.29 4.16
CA GLY A 16 -9.82 4.92 4.65
C GLY A 16 -11.10 4.09 4.57
N VAL A 17 -12.24 4.65 4.95
CA VAL A 17 -13.55 4.00 4.77
C VAL A 17 -13.83 3.78 3.29
N ALA A 18 -13.61 4.79 2.44
CA ALA A 18 -13.77 4.65 1.00
C ALA A 18 -12.89 3.51 0.42
N THR A 19 -11.62 3.44 0.83
CA THR A 19 -10.68 2.37 0.45
C THR A 19 -11.17 0.98 0.86
N ILE A 20 -11.68 0.83 2.08
CA ILE A 20 -12.21 -0.45 2.56
C ILE A 20 -13.46 -0.84 1.77
N LEU A 21 -14.35 0.11 1.48
CA LEU A 21 -15.58 -0.16 0.74
C LEU A 21 -15.29 -0.55 -0.72
N THR A 22 -14.40 0.16 -1.41
CA THR A 22 -14.01 -0.18 -2.78
C THR A 22 -13.23 -1.48 -2.84
N GLY A 23 -12.28 -1.72 -1.91
CA GLY A 23 -11.58 -2.98 -1.81
C GLY A 23 -12.52 -4.15 -1.51
N ARG A 24 -13.51 -3.96 -0.62
CA ARG A 24 -14.53 -4.98 -0.35
C ARG A 24 -15.41 -5.26 -1.56
N ALA A 25 -15.72 -4.25 -2.37
CA ALA A 25 -16.46 -4.43 -3.61
C ALA A 25 -15.67 -5.32 -4.59
N ILE A 26 -14.37 -5.10 -4.75
CA ILE A 26 -13.48 -5.96 -5.56
C ILE A 26 -13.45 -7.38 -4.99
N PHE A 27 -13.24 -7.57 -3.69
CA PHE A 27 -13.24 -8.90 -3.05
C PHE A 27 -14.58 -9.65 -3.10
N ASN A 28 -15.68 -8.97 -3.43
CA ASN A 28 -16.98 -9.61 -3.64
C ASN A 28 -17.17 -10.10 -5.09
N LEU A 29 -16.31 -9.67 -6.02
CA LEU A 29 -16.26 -10.25 -7.36
C LEU A 29 -15.69 -11.67 -7.29
N PRO A 30 -16.07 -12.56 -8.22
CA PRO A 30 -15.39 -13.84 -8.40
C PRO A 30 -13.88 -13.63 -8.52
N GLN A 31 -13.10 -14.32 -7.67
CA GLN A 31 -11.65 -14.20 -7.66
C GLN A 31 -11.04 -15.31 -8.53
N PRO A 32 -10.50 -14.98 -9.73
CA PRO A 32 -9.94 -16.00 -10.60
C PRO A 32 -8.65 -16.57 -10.00
N THR A 33 -8.54 -17.90 -10.04
CA THR A 33 -7.24 -18.57 -9.88
C THR A 33 -6.51 -18.60 -11.22
N PRO A 34 -5.16 -18.65 -11.22
CA PRO A 34 -4.40 -18.76 -12.46
C PRO A 34 -4.85 -19.94 -13.34
N TYR A 35 -4.66 -19.84 -14.67
CA TYR A 35 -5.02 -20.94 -15.59
C TYR A 35 -4.08 -22.13 -15.45
N GLU A 36 -2.78 -21.90 -15.59
CA GLU A 36 -1.79 -22.95 -15.40
C GLU A 36 -1.56 -23.25 -13.92
N THR A 37 -1.43 -24.54 -13.60
CA THR A 37 -1.08 -25.01 -12.25
C THR A 37 0.40 -24.89 -11.95
N ASN A 38 1.26 -24.74 -12.96
CA ASN A 38 2.70 -24.53 -12.81
C ASN A 38 2.97 -23.03 -12.61
N ASN A 39 2.46 -22.52 -11.50
CA ASN A 39 2.80 -21.18 -11.05
C ASN A 39 4.18 -21.20 -10.40
N ASP A 40 5.24 -21.06 -11.18
CA ASP A 40 6.62 -20.98 -10.68
C ASP A 40 6.78 -19.85 -9.64
N ALA A 41 5.96 -18.80 -9.74
CA ALA A 41 5.92 -17.68 -8.80
C ALA A 41 5.14 -17.99 -7.49
N ASN A 42 4.55 -19.18 -7.35
CA ASN A 42 3.76 -19.63 -6.19
C ASN A 42 2.65 -18.64 -5.77
N MET A 43 2.03 -17.97 -6.75
CA MET A 43 0.97 -17.00 -6.52
C MET A 43 -0.41 -17.67 -6.48
N THR A 44 -1.28 -17.25 -5.56
CA THR A 44 -2.63 -17.83 -5.45
C THR A 44 -3.68 -16.99 -6.16
N SER A 45 -3.45 -15.68 -6.27
CA SER A 45 -4.28 -14.76 -7.05
C SER A 45 -3.80 -14.65 -8.50
N ALA A 46 -4.72 -14.85 -9.47
CA ALA A 46 -4.44 -14.61 -10.88
C ALA A 46 -4.15 -13.13 -11.16
N MET A 47 -4.90 -12.21 -10.53
CA MET A 47 -4.72 -10.77 -10.71
C MET A 47 -3.31 -10.34 -10.32
N ALA A 48 -2.82 -10.77 -9.15
CA ALA A 48 -1.49 -10.40 -8.72
C ALA A 48 -0.38 -11.08 -9.54
N TRP A 49 -0.60 -12.27 -10.13
CA TRP A 49 0.35 -12.83 -11.10
C TRP A 49 0.31 -12.04 -12.41
N PHE A 50 -0.88 -11.62 -12.86
CA PHE A 50 -1.06 -10.83 -14.07
C PHE A 50 -0.32 -9.49 -13.99
N GLU A 51 -0.48 -8.77 -12.88
CA GLU A 51 0.24 -7.53 -12.59
C GLU A 51 1.76 -7.73 -12.60
N LEU A 52 2.24 -8.82 -11.97
CA LEU A 52 3.66 -9.05 -11.73
C LEU A 52 4.32 -9.94 -12.79
N ALA A 53 3.71 -10.11 -13.95
CA ALA A 53 4.24 -10.94 -15.02
C ALA A 53 5.64 -10.46 -15.45
N ASP A 54 6.62 -11.38 -15.50
CA ASP A 54 8.01 -11.03 -15.83
C ASP A 54 8.32 -11.15 -17.33
N ASN A 55 7.40 -11.73 -18.11
CA ASN A 55 7.48 -11.77 -19.57
C ASN A 55 6.07 -11.93 -20.19
N PRO A 56 5.92 -11.67 -21.51
CA PRO A 56 4.63 -11.81 -22.19
C PRO A 56 4.03 -13.23 -22.18
N ALA A 57 4.84 -14.28 -22.04
CA ALA A 57 4.31 -15.64 -21.98
C ALA A 57 3.54 -15.86 -20.67
N GLU A 58 4.06 -15.37 -19.53
CA GLU A 58 3.37 -15.45 -18.24
C GLU A 58 1.99 -14.78 -18.27
N ILE A 59 1.81 -13.69 -19.04
CA ILE A 59 0.49 -13.07 -19.22
C ILE A 59 -0.48 -14.07 -19.86
N ILE A 60 -0.06 -14.77 -20.92
CA ILE A 60 -0.89 -15.76 -21.59
C ILE A 60 -1.15 -16.97 -20.67
N ASP A 61 -0.17 -17.37 -19.87
CA ASP A 61 -0.30 -18.49 -18.91
C ASP A 61 -1.28 -18.16 -17.78
N VAL A 62 -1.36 -16.89 -17.36
CA VAL A 62 -2.37 -16.44 -16.40
C VAL A 62 -3.76 -16.43 -17.02
N LEU A 63 -3.90 -15.85 -18.22
CA LEU A 63 -5.19 -15.66 -18.87
C LEU A 63 -5.78 -16.98 -19.39
N GLY A 64 -4.92 -17.87 -19.87
CA GLY A 64 -5.29 -19.13 -20.53
C GLY A 64 -5.64 -18.98 -22.01
N PRO A 65 -5.85 -20.12 -22.70
CA PRO A 65 -6.27 -20.16 -24.10
C PRO A 65 -7.64 -19.49 -24.28
N PRO A 66 -7.98 -19.01 -25.48
CA PRO A 66 -9.27 -18.36 -25.76
C PRO A 66 -10.43 -19.38 -25.90
N ASP A 67 -10.48 -20.37 -25.01
CA ASP A 67 -11.62 -21.26 -24.83
C ASP A 67 -12.62 -20.69 -23.81
N ASP A 68 -13.72 -21.40 -23.55
CA ASP A 68 -14.77 -20.91 -22.63
C ASP A 68 -14.23 -20.54 -21.24
N LYS A 69 -13.25 -21.31 -20.72
CA LYS A 69 -12.67 -21.06 -19.39
C LYS A 69 -11.72 -19.86 -19.39
N GLY A 70 -10.88 -19.72 -20.42
CA GLY A 70 -10.02 -18.55 -20.54
C GLY A 70 -10.80 -17.27 -20.81
N LEU A 71 -11.87 -17.33 -21.60
CA LEU A 71 -12.78 -16.19 -21.82
C LEU A 71 -13.48 -15.77 -20.53
N GLU A 72 -13.97 -16.72 -19.74
CA GLU A 72 -14.54 -16.46 -18.41
C GLU A 72 -13.53 -15.76 -17.50
N ARG A 73 -12.29 -16.28 -17.41
CA ARG A 73 -11.23 -15.66 -16.60
C ARG A 73 -10.91 -14.24 -17.04
N ARG A 74 -10.78 -14.02 -18.35
CA ARG A 74 -10.50 -12.68 -18.92
C ARG A 74 -11.59 -11.70 -18.53
N SER A 75 -12.86 -12.10 -18.61
CA SER A 75 -13.99 -11.28 -18.15
C SER A 75 -13.90 -10.96 -16.66
N MET A 76 -13.53 -11.93 -15.82
CA MET A 76 -13.38 -11.70 -14.38
C MET A 76 -12.24 -10.73 -14.05
N LEU A 77 -11.10 -10.85 -14.74
CA LEU A 77 -9.96 -9.93 -14.58
C LEU A 77 -10.32 -8.53 -15.07
N ASP A 78 -11.01 -8.43 -16.22
CA ASP A 78 -11.49 -7.15 -16.77
C ASP A 78 -12.44 -6.45 -15.77
N ASP A 79 -13.37 -7.19 -15.16
CA ASP A 79 -14.27 -6.63 -14.12
C ASP A 79 -13.50 -6.15 -12.87
N ILE A 80 -12.46 -6.89 -12.47
CA ILE A 80 -11.57 -6.50 -11.35
C ILE A 80 -10.81 -5.21 -11.70
N ASP A 81 -10.16 -5.15 -12.86
CA ASP A 81 -9.39 -4.00 -13.35
C ASP A 81 -10.26 -2.73 -13.45
N HIS A 82 -11.49 -2.86 -13.94
CA HIS A 82 -12.44 -1.75 -14.01
C HIS A 82 -12.82 -1.22 -12.62
N MET A 83 -13.08 -2.13 -11.68
CA MET A 83 -13.40 -1.75 -10.30
C MET A 83 -12.19 -1.19 -9.56
N ASP A 84 -10.99 -1.60 -9.96
CA ASP A 84 -9.74 -1.16 -9.36
C ASP A 84 -9.46 0.32 -9.63
N TYR A 85 -10.01 0.93 -10.70
CA TYR A 85 -9.97 2.39 -10.87
C TYR A 85 -10.58 3.19 -9.71
N ALA A 86 -11.63 2.67 -9.07
CA ALA A 86 -12.19 3.32 -7.88
C ALA A 86 -11.31 3.08 -6.65
N PHE A 87 -10.73 1.89 -6.53
CA PHE A 87 -9.84 1.53 -5.42
C PHE A 87 -8.53 2.31 -5.48
N LEU A 88 -7.89 2.43 -6.65
CA LEU A 88 -6.63 3.14 -6.84
C LEU A 88 -6.69 4.60 -6.38
N ILE A 89 -7.81 5.28 -6.70
CA ILE A 89 -8.03 6.66 -6.25
C ILE A 89 -8.17 6.70 -4.73
N CYS A 90 -8.99 5.81 -4.17
CA CYS A 90 -9.28 5.79 -2.75
C CYS A 90 -8.03 5.50 -1.91
N TYR A 91 -7.28 4.44 -2.23
CA TYR A 91 -6.13 4.04 -1.41
C TYR A 91 -4.95 5.01 -1.60
N SER A 92 -4.75 5.59 -2.78
CA SER A 92 -3.72 6.62 -2.99
C SER A 92 -4.00 7.86 -2.17
N LEU A 93 -5.26 8.34 -2.17
CA LEU A 93 -5.69 9.43 -1.30
C LEU A 93 -5.60 9.07 0.18
N TYR A 94 -5.87 7.81 0.53
CA TYR A 94 -5.72 7.35 1.91
C TYR A 94 -4.26 7.40 2.39
N ASN A 95 -3.31 6.93 1.58
CA ASN A 95 -1.89 7.02 1.91
C ASN A 95 -1.41 8.49 1.99
N ALA A 96 -1.86 9.35 1.08
CA ALA A 96 -1.59 10.79 1.17
C ALA A 96 -2.15 11.41 2.47
N ALA A 97 -3.39 11.08 2.85
CA ALA A 97 -4.01 11.53 4.08
C ALA A 97 -3.25 11.02 5.32
N LEU A 98 -2.76 9.77 5.31
CA LEU A 98 -1.94 9.21 6.38
C LEU A 98 -0.61 9.96 6.54
N ILE A 99 0.07 10.30 5.45
CA ILE A 99 1.29 11.12 5.49
C ILE A 99 1.01 12.48 6.13
N VAL A 100 -0.05 13.17 5.69
CA VAL A 100 -0.46 14.47 6.26
C VAL A 100 -0.79 14.34 7.75
N PHE A 101 -1.55 13.31 8.13
CA PHE A 101 -1.94 13.04 9.50
C PHE A 101 -0.73 12.77 10.40
N VAL A 102 0.17 11.87 9.99
CA VAL A 102 1.37 11.53 10.75
C VAL A 102 2.32 12.71 10.86
N ARG A 103 2.44 13.53 9.80
CA ARG A 103 3.19 14.80 9.85
C ARG A 103 2.62 15.72 10.92
N HIS A 104 1.30 15.87 10.99
CA HIS A 104 0.65 16.66 12.05
C HIS A 104 0.86 16.08 13.46
N LEU A 105 0.80 14.76 13.64
CA LEU A 105 1.15 14.13 14.92
C LEU A 105 2.63 14.37 15.30
N SER A 106 3.51 14.38 14.30
CA SER A 106 4.95 14.55 14.47
C SER A 106 5.36 15.97 14.84
N THR A 107 4.56 17.00 14.50
CA THR A 107 4.83 18.40 14.89
C THR A 107 4.89 18.60 16.41
N TYR A 108 4.24 17.75 17.21
CA TYR A 108 4.31 17.82 18.67
C TYR A 108 5.65 17.32 19.25
N ARG A 109 6.48 16.67 18.41
CA ARG A 109 7.69 15.96 18.83
C ARG A 109 8.93 16.49 18.14
N PHE A 110 8.84 16.85 16.87
CA PHE A 110 9.96 17.35 16.09
C PHE A 110 9.83 18.86 15.90
N ASN A 111 10.85 19.60 16.32
CA ASN A 111 10.98 21.03 16.05
C ASN A 111 11.69 21.31 14.70
N ASP A 112 11.98 20.27 13.92
CA ASP A 112 12.70 20.37 12.65
C ASP A 112 11.72 20.47 11.47
N LEU A 113 11.43 21.71 11.07
CA LEU A 113 10.52 22.01 9.97
C LEU A 113 10.99 21.43 8.63
N LEU A 114 12.31 21.34 8.40
CA LEU A 114 12.86 20.80 7.17
C LEU A 114 12.55 19.31 7.07
N LYS A 115 12.82 18.53 8.13
CA LYS A 115 12.49 17.10 8.17
C LYS A 115 10.99 16.83 7.95
N LEU A 116 10.13 17.61 8.60
CA LEU A 116 8.68 17.47 8.45
C LEU A 116 8.19 17.82 7.04
N THR A 117 8.83 18.80 6.39
CA THR A 117 8.50 19.21 5.02
C THR A 117 8.98 18.17 4.01
N THR A 118 10.21 17.68 4.16
CA THR A 118 10.75 16.61 3.31
C THR A 118 9.91 15.34 3.44
N PHE A 119 9.54 14.92 4.66
CA PHE A 119 8.66 13.78 4.88
C PHE A 119 7.32 13.95 4.16
N LEU A 120 6.70 15.13 4.27
CA LEU A 120 5.43 15.43 3.61
C LEU A 120 5.56 15.35 2.08
N VAL A 121 6.54 16.06 1.51
CA VAL A 121 6.72 16.14 0.05
C VAL A 121 7.02 14.76 -0.53
N LEU A 122 7.97 14.02 0.06
CA LEU A 122 8.29 12.67 -0.42
C LEU A 122 7.09 11.72 -0.31
N GLY A 123 6.37 11.74 0.82
CA GLY A 123 5.21 10.89 1.00
C GLY A 123 4.08 11.20 0.01
N LEU A 124 3.85 12.49 -0.30
CA LEU A 124 2.86 12.89 -1.30
C LEU A 124 3.29 12.54 -2.74
N LEU A 125 4.59 12.67 -3.06
CA LEU A 125 5.12 12.25 -4.36
C LEU A 125 5.00 10.74 -4.55
N LEU A 126 5.25 9.94 -3.52
CA LEU A 126 5.04 8.49 -3.57
C LEU A 126 3.55 8.14 -3.71
N ALA A 127 2.65 8.81 -2.99
CA ALA A 127 1.21 8.59 -3.16
C ALA A 127 0.73 8.96 -4.58
N LEU A 128 1.31 10.01 -5.19
CA LEU A 128 1.08 10.32 -6.61
C LEU A 128 1.65 9.23 -7.52
N GLY A 129 2.85 8.71 -7.21
CA GLY A 129 3.46 7.59 -7.93
C GLY A 129 2.61 6.32 -7.90
N MET A 130 1.93 6.02 -6.77
CA MET A 130 0.93 4.96 -6.69
C MET A 130 -0.19 5.18 -7.69
N ALA A 131 -0.86 6.34 -7.63
CA ALA A 131 -2.00 6.65 -8.47
C ALA A 131 -1.68 6.64 -9.97
N VAL A 132 -0.54 7.21 -10.36
CA VAL A 132 -0.10 7.24 -11.77
C VAL A 132 0.32 5.85 -12.24
N GLY A 133 1.06 5.10 -11.41
CA GLY A 133 1.48 3.73 -11.73
C GLY A 133 0.29 2.82 -11.97
N ASP A 134 -0.65 2.78 -11.02
CA ASP A 134 -1.88 1.98 -11.13
C ASP A 134 -2.73 2.39 -12.34
N TRP A 135 -2.87 3.69 -12.61
CA TRP A 135 -3.69 4.15 -13.73
C TRP A 135 -3.16 3.62 -15.09
N ILE A 136 -1.84 3.67 -15.28
CA ILE A 136 -1.19 3.22 -16.51
C ILE A 136 -1.18 1.69 -16.56
N GLU A 137 -0.83 1.04 -15.46
CA GLU A 137 -0.85 -0.42 -15.32
C GLU A 137 -2.23 -1.00 -15.66
N ASN A 138 -3.31 -0.53 -15.03
CA ASN A 138 -4.66 -1.03 -15.30
C ASN A 138 -5.07 -0.81 -16.77
N GLY A 139 -4.58 0.28 -17.39
CA GLY A 139 -4.78 0.50 -18.82
C GLY A 139 -4.20 -0.61 -19.70
N HIS A 140 -2.99 -1.07 -19.38
CA HIS A 140 -2.34 -2.18 -20.08
C HIS A 140 -2.94 -3.54 -19.73
N LEU A 141 -3.33 -3.77 -18.47
CA LEU A 141 -3.99 -5.01 -18.06
C LEU A 141 -5.31 -5.21 -18.83
N LEU A 142 -6.15 -4.17 -18.91
CA LEU A 142 -7.38 -4.15 -19.73
C LEU A 142 -7.13 -4.31 -21.23
N GLU A 143 -5.96 -3.94 -21.73
CA GLU A 143 -5.57 -4.22 -23.11
C GLU A 143 -5.22 -5.71 -23.27
N PHE A 144 -4.44 -6.26 -22.35
CA PHE A 144 -3.94 -7.63 -22.40
C PHE A 144 -5.00 -8.69 -22.10
N THR A 145 -6.07 -8.37 -21.36
CA THR A 145 -7.23 -9.27 -21.22
C THR A 145 -7.84 -9.66 -22.59
N LYS A 146 -7.62 -8.85 -23.64
CA LYS A 146 -8.10 -9.10 -25.01
C LYS A 146 -7.14 -9.93 -25.87
N ALA A 147 -5.88 -10.10 -25.45
CA ALA A 147 -4.83 -10.80 -26.21
C ALA A 147 -5.09 -12.31 -26.28
N LYS A 148 -5.19 -12.90 -27.47
CA LYS A 148 -5.48 -14.34 -27.63
C LYS A 148 -4.22 -15.19 -27.68
N THR A 149 -3.11 -14.59 -28.09
CA THR A 149 -1.81 -15.22 -28.28
C THR A 149 -0.70 -14.29 -27.81
N ILE A 150 0.51 -14.84 -27.59
CA ILE A 150 1.69 -14.03 -27.23
C ILE A 150 1.97 -12.94 -28.28
N GLY A 151 1.69 -13.22 -29.56
CA GLY A 151 1.88 -12.26 -30.66
C GLY A 151 0.94 -11.05 -30.62
N ASP A 152 -0.13 -11.09 -29.83
CA ASP A 152 -1.03 -9.96 -29.63
C ASP A 152 -0.52 -8.99 -28.56
N ILE A 153 0.52 -9.36 -27.81
CA ILE A 153 1.12 -8.53 -26.75
C ILE A 153 2.32 -7.77 -27.35
N SER A 154 2.19 -6.45 -27.47
CA SER A 154 3.30 -5.59 -27.85
C SER A 154 4.39 -5.61 -26.76
N ILE A 155 5.65 -5.76 -27.17
CA ILE A 155 6.81 -5.69 -26.24
C ILE A 155 6.90 -4.33 -25.56
N ASP A 156 6.56 -3.24 -26.27
CA ASP A 156 6.60 -1.90 -25.69
C ASP A 156 5.53 -1.75 -24.60
N ALA A 157 4.29 -2.19 -24.88
CA ALA A 157 3.20 -2.17 -23.91
C ALA A 157 3.53 -3.06 -22.69
N PHE A 158 4.17 -4.22 -22.92
CA PHE A 158 4.60 -5.10 -21.84
C PHE A 158 5.67 -4.44 -20.97
N ASN A 159 6.67 -3.80 -21.58
CA ASN A 159 7.71 -3.09 -20.84
C ASN A 159 7.14 -1.93 -20.02
N ASP A 160 6.16 -1.21 -20.57
CA ASP A 160 5.45 -0.16 -19.86
C ASP A 160 4.68 -0.71 -18.66
N LEU A 161 3.90 -1.79 -18.82
CA LEU A 161 3.26 -2.51 -17.71
C LEU A 161 4.29 -2.87 -16.63
N TRP A 162 5.34 -3.61 -17.01
CA TRP A 162 6.38 -4.10 -16.12
C TRP A 162 7.05 -2.99 -15.30
N TYR A 163 7.29 -1.84 -15.94
CA TYR A 163 7.89 -0.66 -15.32
C TYR A 163 6.91 0.02 -14.35
N TRP A 164 5.68 0.30 -14.79
CA TRP A 164 4.70 1.03 -13.99
C TRP A 164 4.19 0.23 -12.80
N THR A 165 4.05 -1.09 -12.92
CA THR A 165 3.82 -2.00 -11.79
C THR A 165 4.92 -1.82 -10.73
N ARG A 166 6.20 -1.76 -11.13
CA ARG A 166 7.32 -1.55 -10.17
C ARG A 166 7.33 -0.16 -9.56
N VAL A 167 6.97 0.88 -10.32
CA VAL A 167 6.81 2.24 -9.78
C VAL A 167 5.71 2.27 -8.74
N LYS A 168 4.55 1.66 -9.02
CA LYS A 168 3.44 1.54 -8.07
C LYS A 168 3.86 0.83 -6.79
N TRP A 169 4.29 -0.42 -6.90
CA TRP A 169 4.64 -1.24 -5.73
C TRP A 169 5.83 -0.68 -4.97
N GLY A 170 6.82 -0.11 -5.66
CA GLY A 170 7.94 0.61 -5.06
C GLY A 170 7.48 1.84 -4.27
N SER A 171 6.49 2.58 -4.79
CA SER A 171 5.88 3.71 -4.09
C SER A 171 5.15 3.27 -2.82
N ILE A 172 4.38 2.18 -2.89
CA ILE A 172 3.71 1.57 -1.73
C ILE A 172 4.74 1.17 -0.68
N ALA A 173 5.80 0.47 -1.08
CA ALA A 173 6.88 0.07 -0.18
C ALA A 173 7.54 1.28 0.50
N GLY A 174 7.86 2.33 -0.26
CA GLY A 174 8.44 3.57 0.24
C GLY A 174 7.57 4.25 1.30
N VAL A 175 6.26 4.41 1.03
CA VAL A 175 5.33 5.00 2.00
C VAL A 175 5.20 4.13 3.25
N CYS A 176 5.17 2.82 3.12
CA CYS A 176 5.12 1.91 4.27
C CYS A 176 6.34 2.11 5.17
N LEU A 177 7.55 2.11 4.61
CA LEU A 177 8.77 2.33 5.40
C LEU A 177 8.80 3.71 6.05
N MET A 178 8.35 4.76 5.34
CA MET A 178 8.23 6.10 5.90
C MET A 178 7.25 6.17 7.07
N LEU A 179 6.06 5.57 6.93
CA LEU A 179 5.05 5.50 7.98
C LEU A 179 5.55 4.69 9.17
N SER A 180 6.26 3.59 8.93
CA SER A 180 6.88 2.79 9.99
C SER A 180 7.80 3.65 10.86
N ILE A 181 8.78 4.32 10.26
CA ILE A 181 9.75 5.18 10.95
C ILE A 181 9.03 6.30 11.72
N ALA A 182 8.05 6.94 11.09
CA ALA A 182 7.31 8.03 11.70
C ALA A 182 6.46 7.57 12.90
N TYR A 183 5.83 6.38 12.82
CA TYR A 183 5.10 5.81 13.94
C TYR A 183 6.02 5.34 15.07
N VAL A 184 7.23 4.84 14.79
CA VAL A 184 8.22 4.50 15.83
C VAL A 184 8.56 5.75 16.65
N ALA A 185 8.82 6.86 15.96
CA ALA A 185 9.12 8.14 16.60
C ALA A 185 7.96 8.66 17.45
N TYR A 186 6.72 8.40 17.02
CA TYR A 186 5.51 8.80 17.75
C TYR A 186 5.25 7.95 19.00
N PHE A 187 5.19 6.61 18.87
CA PHE A 187 4.57 5.73 19.86
C PHE A 187 5.46 5.26 21.03
N ARG A 188 6.80 5.21 20.88
CA ARG A 188 7.84 4.94 21.92
C ARG A 188 7.69 3.74 22.89
N ARG A 189 6.54 3.07 23.01
CA ARG A 189 6.34 1.90 23.88
C ARG A 189 6.13 0.65 23.04
N ILE A 190 6.71 -0.46 23.46
CA ILE A 190 6.68 -1.73 22.72
C ILE A 190 5.26 -2.16 22.29
N PRO A 191 4.21 -2.08 23.15
CA PRO A 191 2.85 -2.48 22.75
C PRO A 191 2.24 -1.62 21.64
N THR A 192 2.73 -0.38 21.47
CA THR A 192 2.25 0.57 20.46
C THR A 192 3.11 0.57 19.19
N LEU A 193 4.14 -0.26 19.12
CA LEU A 193 4.98 -0.44 17.92
C LEU A 193 4.38 -1.40 16.89
N LEU A 194 3.27 -2.09 17.21
CA LEU A 194 2.61 -3.02 16.28
C LEU A 194 2.35 -2.37 14.91
N LEU A 195 1.82 -1.14 14.90
CA LEU A 195 1.55 -0.41 13.66
C LEU A 195 2.83 -0.18 12.84
N SER A 196 3.93 0.19 13.50
CA SER A 196 5.23 0.37 12.85
C SER A 196 5.79 -0.93 12.29
N VAL A 197 5.67 -2.04 13.04
CA VAL A 197 6.12 -3.36 12.61
C VAL A 197 5.33 -3.81 11.38
N LEU A 198 4.00 -3.66 11.37
CA LEU A 198 3.18 -4.04 10.23
C LEU A 198 3.56 -3.26 8.96
N TYR A 199 3.76 -1.94 9.06
CA TYR A 199 4.25 -1.16 7.93
C TYR A 199 5.67 -1.54 7.51
N ALA A 200 6.56 -1.89 8.44
CA ALA A 200 7.91 -2.34 8.10
C ALA A 200 7.87 -3.68 7.34
N VAL A 201 7.10 -4.66 7.84
CA VAL A 201 6.91 -5.95 7.18
C VAL A 201 6.30 -5.75 5.80
N ALA A 202 5.23 -4.95 5.68
CA ALA A 202 4.62 -4.63 4.40
C ALA A 202 5.65 -4.04 3.41
N GLY A 203 6.36 -2.99 3.83
CA GLY A 203 7.31 -2.29 2.97
C GLY A 203 8.50 -3.17 2.54
N ILE A 204 9.09 -3.93 3.47
CA ILE A 204 10.22 -4.82 3.17
C ILE A 204 9.76 -5.96 2.25
N SER A 205 8.64 -6.62 2.56
CA SER A 205 8.13 -7.73 1.74
C SER A 205 7.80 -7.29 0.32
N ILE A 206 7.14 -6.14 0.15
CA ILE A 206 6.84 -5.59 -1.18
C ILE A 206 8.13 -5.21 -1.92
N PHE A 207 9.07 -4.54 -1.26
CA PHE A 207 10.35 -4.16 -1.88
C PHE A 207 11.15 -5.39 -2.35
N LEU A 208 11.24 -6.43 -1.52
CA LEU A 208 11.91 -7.67 -1.88
C LEU A 208 11.22 -8.37 -3.06
N ALA A 209 9.89 -8.43 -3.05
CA ALA A 209 9.12 -9.08 -4.09
C ALA A 209 9.30 -8.46 -5.49
N ILE A 210 9.41 -7.13 -5.57
CA ILE A 210 9.63 -6.45 -6.86
C ILE A 210 11.10 -6.42 -7.29
N SER A 211 12.03 -6.69 -6.37
CA SER A 211 13.47 -6.67 -6.61
C SER A 211 14.03 -8.06 -6.93
N ILE A 212 13.36 -9.12 -6.49
CA ILE A 212 13.82 -10.51 -6.62
C ILE A 212 12.68 -11.30 -7.29
N PRO A 213 12.86 -11.76 -8.55
CA PRO A 213 11.81 -12.46 -9.31
C PRO A 213 11.19 -13.66 -8.56
N ASP A 214 12.00 -14.44 -7.85
CA ASP A 214 11.55 -15.62 -7.09
C ASP A 214 10.84 -15.28 -5.76
N ALA A 215 10.77 -14.00 -5.41
CA ALA A 215 10.18 -13.53 -4.16
C ALA A 215 8.79 -12.88 -4.33
N ARG A 216 8.19 -12.93 -5.54
CA ARG A 216 6.88 -12.34 -5.85
C ARG A 216 5.76 -12.78 -4.89
N TRP A 217 5.80 -14.03 -4.42
CA TRP A 217 4.87 -14.58 -3.43
C TRP A 217 4.84 -13.79 -2.10
N LEU A 218 5.90 -13.06 -1.75
CA LEU A 218 5.95 -12.24 -0.53
C LEU A 218 4.90 -11.12 -0.54
N ILE A 219 4.48 -10.61 -1.71
CA ILE A 219 3.42 -9.61 -1.82
C ILE A 219 2.12 -10.16 -1.26
N GLN A 220 1.70 -11.37 -1.67
CA GLN A 220 0.45 -11.96 -1.20
C GLN A 220 0.57 -12.52 0.22
N GLY A 221 1.69 -13.18 0.54
CA GLY A 221 1.88 -13.84 1.83
C GLY A 221 1.98 -12.85 3.00
N TYR A 222 2.86 -11.85 2.88
CA TYR A 222 3.20 -10.95 4.00
C TYR A 222 2.91 -9.48 3.68
N GLY A 223 3.20 -9.03 2.46
CA GLY A 223 3.08 -7.64 2.03
C GLY A 223 1.67 -7.09 2.23
N MET A 224 0.72 -7.62 1.46
CA MET A 224 -0.68 -7.20 1.43
C MET A 224 -1.39 -7.44 2.76
N ASN A 225 -1.19 -8.60 3.39
CA ASN A 225 -1.80 -8.90 4.69
C ASN A 225 -1.36 -7.92 5.77
N SER A 226 -0.06 -7.60 5.83
CA SER A 226 0.48 -6.63 6.79
C SER A 226 0.04 -5.21 6.45
N LEU A 227 -0.04 -4.86 5.17
CA LEU A 227 -0.51 -3.56 4.70
C LEU A 227 -1.97 -3.31 5.07
N ILE A 228 -2.86 -4.27 4.80
CA ILE A 228 -4.28 -4.20 5.16
C ILE A 228 -4.43 -4.06 6.68
N ALA A 229 -3.70 -4.86 7.46
CA ALA A 229 -3.73 -4.75 8.92
C ALA A 229 -3.22 -3.37 9.41
N ALA A 230 -2.14 -2.86 8.83
CA ALA A 230 -1.61 -1.54 9.14
C ALA A 230 -2.61 -0.43 8.79
N TRP A 231 -3.24 -0.51 7.61
CA TRP A 231 -4.29 0.40 7.18
C TRP A 231 -5.48 0.42 8.13
N LEU A 232 -5.98 -0.74 8.56
CA LEU A 232 -7.08 -0.82 9.53
C LEU A 232 -6.71 -0.20 10.88
N LEU A 233 -5.53 -0.52 11.41
CA LEU A 233 -5.05 0.05 12.67
C LEU A 233 -4.80 1.56 12.58
N SER A 234 -4.28 2.05 11.45
CA SER A 234 -4.13 3.47 11.17
C SER A 234 -5.49 4.20 11.13
N LEU A 235 -6.51 3.57 10.52
CA LEU A 235 -7.88 4.10 10.50
C LEU A 235 -8.48 4.17 11.91
N LEU A 236 -8.31 3.13 12.73
CA LEU A 236 -8.75 3.10 14.12
C LEU A 236 -8.02 4.18 14.96
N HIS A 237 -6.73 4.37 14.72
CA HIS A 237 -5.94 5.40 15.39
C HIS A 237 -6.45 6.81 15.00
N ALA A 238 -6.65 7.08 13.71
CA ALA A 238 -7.19 8.37 13.26
C ALA A 238 -8.61 8.62 13.80
N THR A 239 -9.48 7.60 13.81
CA THR A 239 -10.81 7.67 14.41
C THR A 239 -10.73 8.03 15.90
N SER A 240 -9.81 7.40 16.63
CA SER A 240 -9.58 7.69 18.05
C SER A 240 -9.13 9.13 18.27
N VAL A 241 -8.22 9.65 17.44
CA VAL A 241 -7.75 11.04 17.50
C VAL A 241 -8.85 12.03 17.12
N LEU A 242 -9.71 11.68 16.16
CA LEU A 242 -10.84 12.51 15.75
C LEU A 242 -11.85 12.66 16.90
N LEU A 243 -12.24 11.56 17.53
CA LEU A 243 -13.26 11.53 18.59
C LEU A 243 -12.73 12.07 19.92
N PHE A 244 -11.52 11.65 20.33
CA PHE A 244 -11.00 11.92 21.67
C PHE A 244 -9.90 12.99 21.69
N GLY A 245 -9.48 13.49 20.53
CA GLY A 245 -8.31 14.35 20.40
C GLY A 245 -6.98 13.60 20.53
N VAL A 246 -5.88 14.34 20.33
CA VAL A 246 -4.53 13.80 20.59
C VAL A 246 -4.33 13.75 22.11
N ARG A 247 -4.24 12.54 22.67
CA ARG A 247 -3.65 12.39 24.00
C ARG A 247 -2.14 12.55 23.82
N PRO A 248 -1.48 13.50 24.50
CA PRO A 248 -0.03 13.54 24.47
C PRO A 248 0.46 12.14 24.86
N PRO A 249 1.41 11.54 24.11
CA PRO A 249 1.98 10.29 24.53
C PRO A 249 2.49 10.55 25.95
N LEU A 250 2.03 9.73 26.92
CA LEU A 250 2.40 9.83 28.34
C LEU A 250 3.84 10.33 28.38
N GLY A 251 4.02 11.54 28.92
CA GLY A 251 5.22 12.35 28.72
C GLY A 251 6.50 11.57 28.99
N PRO A 252 7.70 12.13 28.67
CA PRO A 252 8.93 11.53 29.16
C PRO A 252 8.71 11.14 30.62
N LEU A 253 9.07 9.90 31.00
CA LEU A 253 9.14 9.55 32.42
C LEU A 253 9.79 10.75 33.08
N PRO A 254 9.13 11.39 34.07
CA PRO A 254 9.65 12.62 34.66
C PRO A 254 11.13 12.37 34.87
N MET A 255 11.98 13.18 34.22
CA MET A 255 13.41 13.10 34.49
C MET A 255 13.47 13.33 35.99
N VAL A 256 13.72 12.26 36.75
CA VAL A 256 13.98 12.38 38.17
C VAL A 256 15.09 13.41 38.19
N PRO A 257 14.85 14.61 38.75
CA PRO A 257 15.89 15.60 38.88
C PRO A 257 17.07 14.84 39.49
N PRO A 258 18.30 14.95 38.95
CA PRO A 258 19.43 14.28 39.57
C PRO A 258 19.35 14.62 41.06
N GLU A 259 19.16 13.59 41.90
CA GLU A 259 19.16 13.79 43.35
C GLU A 259 20.40 14.61 43.61
N SER A 260 20.21 15.81 44.17
CA SER A 260 21.32 16.61 44.62
C SER A 260 22.08 15.71 45.58
N ILE A 261 23.20 15.15 45.13
CA ILE A 261 24.14 14.44 45.97
C ILE A 261 24.56 15.50 46.99
N SER A 262 23.93 15.46 48.16
CA SER A 262 24.33 16.27 49.30
C SER A 262 25.69 15.73 49.71
N THR A 263 26.74 16.44 49.31
CA THR A 263 28.05 16.28 49.93
C THR A 263 27.97 16.91 51.31
N GLU A 264 27.52 16.13 52.30
CA GLU A 264 27.89 16.33 53.70
C GLU A 264 29.18 15.54 54.00
#